data_AF-A0A165VWD5-F1
#
_entry.id   AF-A0A165VWD5-F1
#
_cell.length_a   1.000
_cell.length_b   1.000
_cell.length_c   1.000
_cell.angle_alpha   90.00
_cell.angle_beta   90.00
_cell.angle_gamma   90.00
#
_symmetry.space_group_name_H-M   'P 1'
#
loop_
_entity.id
_entity.type
_entity.pdbx_description
1 polymer ?
#
loop_
_entity_poly.entity_id
_entity_poly.type
_entity_poly.pdbx_seq_one_letter_code
_entity_poly.pdbx_strand_id
1 'polypeptide(L)' 'VRMSLRRLDGLGQVLRNHETISRREYKVPRPNYLWHIDGYHKLIRWGIVVHGMVDGFCRSVRH' A
#
# COMPACT_ATOMS: atom_id res chain seq x y z
N VAL A 1 -2.02 -24.13 -26.51
CA VAL A 1 -2.33 -23.69 -25.13
C VAL A 1 -1.21 -22.87 -24.49
N ARG A 2 0.04 -23.37 -24.41
CA ARG A 2 1.16 -22.67 -23.75
C ARG A 2 1.58 -21.33 -24.38
N MET A 3 1.41 -21.18 -25.69
CA MET A 3 1.69 -19.92 -26.42
C MET A 3 0.64 -18.84 -26.16
N SER A 4 -0.60 -19.23 -25.85
CA SER A 4 -1.71 -18.30 -25.60
C SER A 4 -1.59 -17.63 -24.22
N LEU A 5 -1.10 -18.37 -23.21
CA LEU A 5 -0.84 -17.81 -21.87
C LEU A 5 0.24 -16.70 -21.90
N ARG A 6 1.31 -16.86 -22.70
CA ARG A 6 2.37 -15.83 -22.81
C ARG A 6 1.88 -14.48 -23.33
N ARG A 7 0.89 -14.49 -24.24
CA ARG A 7 0.26 -13.25 -24.73
C ARG A 7 -0.63 -12.62 -23.66
N LEU A 8 -1.36 -13.43 -22.90
CA LEU A 8 -2.19 -12.97 -21.79
C LEU A 8 -1.36 -12.44 -20.62
N ASP A 9 -0.18 -13.02 -20.34
CA ASP A 9 0.74 -12.51 -19.32
C ASP A 9 1.24 -11.11 -19.65
N GLY A 10 1.64 -10.87 -20.90
CA GLY A 10 2.07 -9.54 -21.36
C GLY A 10 0.95 -8.50 -21.29
N LEU A 11 -0.26 -8.86 -21.74
CA LEU A 11 -1.42 -7.99 -21.65
C LEU A 11 -1.86 -7.74 -20.20
N GLY A 12 -1.85 -8.78 -19.36
CA GLY A 12 -2.18 -8.70 -17.94
C GLY A 12 -1.18 -7.85 -17.15
N GLN A 13 0.12 -7.92 -17.50
CA GLN A 13 1.14 -7.07 -16.91
C GLN A 13 0.98 -5.60 -17.34
N VAL A 14 0.66 -5.35 -18.61
CA VAL A 14 0.37 -4.00 -19.12
C VAL A 14 -0.88 -3.43 -18.46
N LEU A 15 -1.96 -4.21 -18.32
CA LEU A 15 -3.18 -3.81 -17.61
C LEU A 15 -2.91 -3.46 -16.14
N ARG A 16 -2.15 -4.31 -15.41
CA ARG A 16 -1.77 -4.03 -14.00
C ARG A 16 -0.86 -2.81 -13.85
N ASN A 17 0.05 -2.59 -14.79
CA ASN A 17 0.88 -1.38 -14.80
C ASN A 17 0.07 -0.13 -15.17
N HIS A 18 -0.92 -0.24 -16.05
CA HIS A 18 -1.82 0.84 -16.42
C HIS A 18 -2.81 1.19 -15.29
N GLU A 19 -3.22 0.19 -14.50
CA GLU A 19 -4.00 0.35 -13.26
C GLU A 19 -3.13 0.62 -12.02
N THR A 20 -1.82 0.80 -12.18
CA THR A 20 -0.99 1.24 -11.06
C THR A 20 -1.37 2.69 -10.76
N ILE A 21 -2.27 2.85 -9.79
CA ILE A 21 -2.73 4.14 -9.27
C ILE A 21 -1.49 4.99 -8.99
N SER A 22 -1.30 6.04 -9.79
CA SER A 22 -0.24 7.01 -9.57
C SER A 22 -0.46 7.67 -8.21
N ARG A 23 0.25 7.17 -7.19
CA ARG A 23 0.15 7.70 -5.84
C ARG A 23 0.77 9.08 -5.84
N ARG A 24 0.01 10.09 -5.44
CA ARG A 24 0.49 11.46 -5.24
C ARG A 24 1.75 11.45 -4.38
N GLU A 25 2.78 12.18 -4.80
CA GLU A 25 3.95 12.46 -3.95
C GLU A 25 3.53 13.33 -2.76
N TYR A 26 3.15 12.68 -1.66
CA TYR A 26 2.81 13.36 -0.41
C TYR A 26 4.10 13.80 0.32
N LYS A 27 4.47 15.08 0.23
CA LYS A 27 5.62 15.65 0.95
C LYS A 27 5.11 16.42 2.16
N VAL A 28 5.64 16.09 3.33
CA VAL A 28 5.31 16.73 4.61
C VAL A 28 6.47 17.66 4.96
N PRO A 29 6.24 18.89 5.46
CA PRO A 29 7.32 19.87 5.59
C PRO A 29 8.36 19.56 6.68
N ARG A 30 8.03 18.76 7.70
CA ARG A 30 8.94 18.45 8.83
C ARG A 30 8.50 17.19 9.60
N PRO A 31 9.41 16.51 10.33
CA PRO A 31 9.05 15.43 11.25
C PRO A 31 7.97 15.86 12.25
N ASN A 32 7.12 14.92 12.67
CA ASN A 32 6.00 15.13 13.60
C ASN A 32 4.91 16.10 13.13
N TYR A 33 4.92 16.54 11.86
CA TYR A 33 3.90 17.44 11.32
C TYR A 33 2.57 16.72 11.06
N LEU A 34 2.63 15.42 10.72
CA LEU A 34 1.46 14.61 10.44
C LEU A 34 1.72 13.18 10.91
N TRP A 35 0.77 12.63 11.66
CA TRP A 35 0.81 11.24 12.11
C TRP A 35 -0.31 10.48 11.41
N HIS A 36 0.03 9.35 10.81
CA HIS A 36 -0.95 8.41 10.29
C HIS A 36 -1.20 7.34 11.33
N ILE A 37 -2.46 7.15 11.71
CA ILE A 37 -2.90 6.07 12.61
C ILE A 37 -3.84 5.20 11.80
N ASP A 38 -3.51 3.92 11.66
CA ASP A 38 -4.35 2.95 10.96
C ASP A 38 -4.72 1.79 11.87
N GLY A 39 -5.97 1.33 11.76
CA GLY A 39 -6.56 0.26 12.54
C GLY A 39 -6.74 -1.00 11.71
N TYR A 40 -6.06 -2.08 12.08
CA TYR A 40 -6.27 -3.39 11.49
C TYR A 40 -7.32 -4.18 12.27
N HIS A 41 -8.54 -4.19 11.73
CA HIS A 41 -9.72 -4.77 12.38
C HIS A 41 -10.04 -6.22 11.96
N LYS A 42 -9.23 -6.89 11.13
CA LYS A 42 -9.60 -8.23 10.62
C LYS A 42 -9.71 -9.29 11.72
N LEU A 43 -9.07 -9.06 12.87
CA LEU A 43 -9.09 -9.95 14.02
C LEU A 43 -10.12 -9.54 15.09
N ILE A 44 -10.99 -8.56 14.80
CA ILE A 44 -12.00 -8.06 15.76
C ILE A 44 -12.95 -9.15 16.26
N ARG A 45 -13.23 -10.16 15.43
CA ARG A 45 -14.06 -11.32 15.80
C ARG A 45 -13.43 -12.20 16.89
N TRP A 46 -12.12 -12.06 17.08
CA TRP A 46 -11.34 -12.69 18.15
C TRP A 46 -10.99 -11.70 19.27
N GLY A 47 -11.56 -10.48 19.24
CA GLY A 47 -11.30 -9.42 20.20
C GLY A 47 -9.97 -8.68 20.01
N ILE A 48 -9.25 -8.92 18.90
CA ILE A 48 -7.93 -8.33 18.68
C ILE A 48 -8.02 -7.24 17.60
N VAL A 49 -7.55 -6.04 17.94
CA VAL A 49 -7.40 -4.92 17.00
C VAL A 49 -5.97 -4.40 17.11
N VAL A 50 -5.26 -4.33 15.99
CA VAL A 50 -3.88 -3.84 15.94
C VAL A 50 -3.90 -2.42 15.38
N HIS A 51 -3.34 -1.47 16.10
CA HIS A 51 -3.19 -0.09 15.62
C HIS A 51 -1.72 0.20 15.33
N GLY A 52 -1.44 0.75 14.15
CA GLY A 52 -0.11 1.21 13.76
C GLY A 52 -0.07 2.72 13.64
N MET A 53 0.99 3.35 14.15
CA MET A 53 1.23 4.79 14.04
C MET A 53 2.52 5.04 13.25
N VAL A 54 2.47 5.89 12.22
CA VAL A 54 3.63 6.23 11.39
C VAL A 54 3.70 7.74 11.18
N ASP A 55 4.89 8.31 11.38
CA ASP A 55 5.17 9.70 11.05
C ASP A 55 5.18 9.91 9.53
N GLY A 56 4.36 10.85 9.06
CA GLY A 56 4.14 11.12 7.65
C GLY A 56 5.37 11.69 6.94
N PHE A 57 6.33 12.28 7.66
CA PHE A 57 7.55 12.84 7.10
C PHE A 57 8.56 11.75 6.74
N CYS A 58 8.87 10.85 7.67
CA CYS A 58 9.85 9.79 7.43
C CYS A 58 9.30 8.59 6.65
N ARG A 59 7.97 8.35 6.68
CA ARG A 59 7.28 7.19 6.05
C ARG A 59 7.96 5.82 6.28
N SER A 60 8.84 5.75 7.26
CA SER A 60 9.70 4.60 7.51
C SER A 60 9.06 3.84 8.66
N VAL A 61 8.52 2.66 8.35
CA VAL A 61 8.23 1.66 9.38
C VAL A 61 9.59 1.19 9.86
N ARG A 62 10.07 1.72 10.99
CA ARG A 62 11.27 1.15 11.63
C ARG A 62 10.88 -0.21 12.19
N HIS A 63 11.63 -1.21 11.75
CA HIS A 63 11.50 -2.62 12.06
C HIS A 63 12.10 -2.96 13.43
#